data_AF-A0AAD9LJS6-F1
#
_entry.id   AF-A0AAD9LJS6-F1
#
_cell.length_a   1.000
_cell.length_b   1.000
_cell.length_c   1.000
_cell.angle_alpha   90.00
_cell.angle_beta   90.00
_cell.angle_gamma   90.00
#
_symmetry.space_group_name_H-M   'P 1'
#
loop_
_entity.id
_entity.type
_entity.pdbx_description
1 polymer ?
#
loop_
_entity_poly.entity_id
_entity_poly.type
_entity_poly.pdbx_seq_one_letter_code
_entity_poly.pdbx_strand_id
1 'polypeptide(L)'
;MPSSKKKVYVRLTLGQKAILCKIAREKPRDLSAPRDFAMRVFDLPRPPAERTIYNILKTQDKILKLTESSYSRKKFFNPVFDEIDQALVNEFDVMETKLSTITDYGLMYRSKDFCDKNFGSLPAAMQPGFSKGWAYRFRKLHGIRCVRKQGEAASVKKIDVAQGRERMRKITDLYNLRDTYNMDETSFFSSR
;
A
#
# COMPACT_ATOMS: atom_id res chain seq x y z
N MET A 1 2.58 43.25 10.90
CA MET A 1 1.71 42.09 11.16
C MET A 1 2.58 40.90 11.51
N PRO A 2 2.58 40.39 12.76
CA PRO A 2 3.42 39.25 13.11
C PRO A 2 2.91 37.98 12.40
N SER A 3 3.80 37.35 11.64
CA SER A 3 3.56 36.10 10.91
C SER A 3 3.06 35.02 11.86
N SER A 4 1.81 34.57 11.67
CA SER A 4 1.24 33.49 12.49
C SER A 4 2.04 32.22 12.24
N LYS A 5 2.76 31.73 13.25
CA LYS A 5 3.51 30.47 13.18
C LYS A 5 2.58 29.36 12.68
N LYS A 6 2.92 28.70 11.57
CA LYS A 6 2.12 27.61 10.98
C LYS A 6 1.82 26.57 12.05
N LYS A 7 0.55 26.20 12.21
CA LYS A 7 0.12 25.17 13.17
C LYS A 7 0.72 23.82 12.74
N VAL A 8 1.76 23.37 13.44
CA VAL A 8 2.29 22.01 13.28
C VAL A 8 1.31 21.03 13.93
N TYR A 9 0.84 20.08 13.14
CA TYR A 9 -0.05 19.01 13.59
C TYR A 9 0.75 17.71 13.69
N VAL A 10 0.88 17.18 14.91
CA VAL A 10 1.57 15.93 15.18
C VAL A 10 0.54 14.85 15.54
N ARG A 11 0.61 13.71 14.86
CA ARG A 11 -0.21 12.53 15.20
C ARG A 11 0.59 11.59 16.10
N LEU A 12 0.10 11.42 17.33
CA LEU A 12 0.63 10.45 18.27
C LEU A 12 0.36 9.01 17.81
N THR A 13 1.32 8.13 18.06
CA THR A 13 1.16 6.68 17.86
C THR A 13 0.25 6.08 18.95
N LEU A 14 -0.24 4.86 18.73
CA LEU A 14 -1.04 4.14 19.72
C LEU A 14 -0.22 3.84 20.97
N GLY A 15 1.07 3.52 20.83
CA GLY A 15 1.98 3.35 21.97
C GLY A 15 2.16 4.62 22.78
N GLN A 16 2.39 5.76 22.11
CA GLN A 16 2.46 7.07 22.78
C GLN A 16 1.17 7.38 23.54
N LYS A 17 0.01 7.12 22.94
CA LYS A 17 -1.28 7.30 23.62
C LYS A 17 -1.46 6.35 24.80
N ALA A 18 -0.98 5.11 24.72
CA ALA A 18 -1.03 4.14 25.81
C ALA A 18 -0.22 4.61 27.02
N ILE A 19 0.96 5.19 26.80
CA ILE A 19 1.78 5.79 27.87
C ILE A 19 1.04 6.95 28.53
N LEU A 20 0.40 7.82 27.75
CA LEU A 20 -0.40 8.93 28.30
C LEU A 20 -1.58 8.43 29.16
N CYS A 21 -2.24 7.34 28.75
CA CYS A 21 -3.28 6.71 29.56
C CYS A 21 -2.75 6.13 30.88
N LYS A 22 -1.51 5.61 30.92
CA LYS A 22 -0.88 5.12 32.15
C LYS A 22 -0.59 6.28 33.11
N ILE A 23 0.00 7.36 32.61
CA ILE A 23 0.31 8.57 33.42
C ILE A 23 -0.96 9.22 33.96
N ALA A 24 -2.01 9.33 33.14
CA ALA A 24 -3.28 9.87 33.59
C ALA A 24 -3.96 9.03 34.68
N ARG A 25 -3.67 7.71 34.79
CA ARG A 25 -4.17 6.88 35.90
C ARG A 25 -3.48 7.21 37.22
N GLU A 26 -2.21 7.57 37.20
CA GLU A 26 -1.48 7.97 38.39
C GLU A 26 -2.03 9.28 38.97
N LYS A 27 -2.50 10.20 38.11
CA LYS A 27 -3.12 11.48 38.50
C LYS A 27 -4.41 11.78 37.71
N PRO A 28 -5.55 11.18 38.06
CA PRO A 28 -6.79 11.22 37.24
C PRO A 28 -7.42 12.60 37.04
N ARG A 29 -7.16 13.55 37.95
CA ARG A 29 -7.74 14.91 37.92
C ARG A 29 -6.80 15.96 37.34
N ASP A 30 -5.55 15.59 37.05
CA ASP A 30 -4.54 16.51 36.55
C ASP A 30 -4.21 16.21 35.09
N LEU A 31 -4.80 16.99 34.18
CA LEU A 31 -4.51 16.89 32.75
C LEU A 31 -3.20 17.59 32.36
N SER A 32 -2.57 18.38 33.24
CA SER A 32 -1.30 19.05 32.95
C SER A 32 -0.15 18.04 32.90
N ALA A 33 -0.12 17.09 33.84
CA ALA A 33 0.88 16.03 33.91
C ALA A 33 1.08 15.25 32.59
N PRO A 34 0.04 14.64 31.96
CA PRO A 34 0.23 13.95 30.69
C PRO A 34 0.57 14.89 29.53
N ARG A 35 0.19 16.18 29.57
CA ARG A 35 0.52 17.15 28.52
C ARG A 35 1.99 17.55 28.55
N ASP A 36 2.50 17.85 29.74
CA ASP A 36 3.89 18.23 29.95
C ASP A 36 4.83 17.06 29.68
N PHE A 37 4.42 15.85 30.10
CA PHE A 37 5.12 14.62 29.75
C PHE A 37 5.16 14.43 28.24
N ALA A 38 4.02 14.52 27.54
CA ALA A 38 3.96 14.36 26.09
C ALA A 38 4.87 15.35 25.36
N MET A 39 4.89 16.61 25.82
CA MET A 39 5.75 17.64 25.24
C MET A 39 7.23 17.29 25.34
N ARG A 40 7.68 16.91 26.54
CA ARG A 40 9.09 16.62 26.82
C ARG A 40 9.56 15.31 26.20
N VAL A 41 8.78 14.24 26.35
CA VAL A 41 9.20 12.88 25.99
C VAL A 41 8.97 12.56 24.52
N PHE A 42 7.94 13.14 23.89
CA PHE A 42 7.66 12.92 22.46
C PHE A 42 8.21 14.05 21.58
N ASP A 43 9.05 14.94 22.14
CA ASP A 43 9.66 16.08 21.45
C ASP A 43 8.64 16.90 20.65
N LEU A 44 7.52 17.24 21.29
CA LEU A 44 6.45 17.99 20.65
C LEU A 44 6.76 19.49 20.72
N PRO A 45 6.50 20.27 19.66
CA PRO A 45 6.78 21.71 19.65
C PRO A 45 5.94 22.51 20.65
N ARG A 46 4.90 21.90 21.23
CA ARG A 46 3.97 22.46 22.21
C ARG A 46 3.24 21.35 22.95
N PRO A 47 2.71 21.60 24.15
CA PRO A 47 1.91 20.60 24.85
C PRO A 47 0.65 20.28 24.04
N PRO A 48 0.19 19.02 24.02
CA PRO A 48 -1.10 18.66 23.45
C PRO A 48 -2.21 19.51 24.06
N ALA A 49 -3.25 19.80 23.27
CA ALA A 49 -4.43 20.46 23.82
C ALA A 49 -5.13 19.54 24.84
N GLU A 50 -5.76 20.11 25.87
CA GLU A 50 -6.50 19.33 26.87
C GLU A 50 -7.56 18.44 26.22
N ARG A 51 -8.29 18.98 25.23
CA ARG A 51 -9.24 18.21 24.43
C ARG A 51 -8.61 17.00 23.74
N THR A 52 -7.35 17.08 23.33
CA THR A 52 -6.64 15.94 22.73
C THR A 52 -6.39 14.85 23.76
N ILE A 53 -5.92 15.22 24.96
CA ILE A 53 -5.74 14.27 26.06
C ILE A 53 -7.08 13.66 26.46
N TYR A 54 -8.11 14.47 26.66
CA TYR A 54 -9.45 14.01 26.98
C TYR A 54 -9.97 12.98 25.98
N ASN A 55 -9.82 13.25 24.67
CA ASN A 55 -10.22 12.30 23.63
C ASN A 55 -9.43 10.99 23.67
N ILE A 56 -8.13 11.04 24.01
CA ILE A 56 -7.30 9.86 24.18
C ILE A 56 -7.81 9.03 25.37
N LEU A 57 -8.04 9.67 26.52
CA LEU A 57 -8.53 9.03 27.74
C LEU A 57 -9.94 8.45 27.57
N LYS A 58 -10.82 9.10 26.80
CA LYS A 58 -12.14 8.54 26.45
C LYS A 58 -12.04 7.20 25.71
N THR A 59 -10.94 6.94 25.02
CA THR A 59 -10.68 5.68 24.31
C THR A 59 -9.72 4.75 25.05
N GLN A 60 -9.38 5.07 26.31
CA GLN A 60 -8.34 4.39 27.09
C GLN A 60 -8.51 2.87 27.15
N ASP A 61 -9.72 2.37 27.39
CA ASP A 61 -9.95 0.92 27.48
C ASP A 61 -9.63 0.19 26.18
N LYS A 62 -9.86 0.85 25.03
CA LYS A 62 -9.49 0.30 23.72
C LYS A 62 -7.98 0.34 23.51
N ILE A 63 -7.31 1.40 23.97
CA ILE A 63 -5.85 1.57 23.82
C ILE A 63 -5.10 0.54 24.67
N LEU A 64 -5.54 0.32 25.91
CA LEU A 64 -4.85 -0.55 26.86
C LEU A 64 -5.04 -2.04 26.57
N LYS A 65 -6.03 -2.41 25.77
CA LYS A 65 -6.23 -3.78 25.27
C LYS A 65 -5.36 -4.12 24.05
N LEU A 66 -4.61 -3.15 23.49
CA LEU A 66 -3.77 -3.39 22.32
C LEU A 66 -2.47 -4.11 22.71
N THR A 67 -2.03 -4.99 21.82
CA THR A 67 -0.69 -5.59 21.85
C THR A 67 0.38 -4.60 21.38
N GLU A 68 1.62 -4.80 21.82
CA GLU A 68 2.75 -3.92 21.48
C GLU A 68 3.03 -3.84 19.98
N SER A 69 2.72 -4.90 19.21
CA SER A 69 2.83 -4.90 17.74
C SER A 69 2.01 -3.79 17.07
N SER A 70 0.97 -3.29 17.73
CA SER A 70 0.14 -2.19 17.24
C SER A 70 0.66 -0.80 17.59
N TYR A 71 1.68 -0.67 18.44
CA TYR A 71 2.07 0.61 19.05
C TYR A 71 2.71 1.60 18.07
N SER A 72 3.32 1.11 16.99
CA SER A 72 3.88 1.93 15.92
C SER A 72 2.81 2.65 15.09
N ARG A 73 1.58 2.10 15.04
CA ARG A 73 0.48 2.64 14.24
C ARG A 73 -0.09 3.92 14.89
N LYS A 74 -0.59 4.86 14.08
CA LYS A 74 -1.17 6.14 14.55
C LYS A 74 -2.70 6.10 14.73
N LYS A 75 -3.36 5.08 14.18
CA LYS A 75 -4.82 4.89 14.20
C LYS A 75 -5.12 3.47 14.64
N PHE A 76 -6.25 3.29 15.33
CA PHE A 76 -6.82 1.97 15.55
C PHE A 76 -7.05 1.28 14.22
N PHE A 77 -6.75 -0.01 14.22
CA PHE A 77 -6.95 -0.88 13.10
C PHE A 77 -8.15 -1.77 13.42
N ASN A 78 -8.98 -2.07 12.43
CA ASN A 78 -10.14 -2.94 12.63
C ASN A 78 -9.70 -4.39 12.37
N PRO A 79 -9.69 -5.28 13.39
CA PRO A 79 -9.08 -6.62 13.32
C PRO A 79 -9.45 -7.43 12.08
N VAL A 80 -10.70 -7.35 11.63
CA VAL A 80 -11.20 -8.08 10.45
C VAL A 80 -10.43 -7.69 9.19
N PHE A 81 -10.14 -6.40 9.02
CA PHE A 81 -9.33 -5.97 7.87
C PHE A 81 -7.87 -6.44 7.96
N ASP A 82 -7.34 -6.79 9.13
CA ASP A 82 -5.92 -7.14 9.36
C ASP A 82 -5.80 -8.60 8.97
N GLU A 83 -6.76 -9.39 9.43
CA GLU A 83 -6.91 -10.79 9.07
C GLU A 83 -7.02 -10.96 7.56
N ILE A 84 -7.89 -10.19 6.89
CA ILE A 84 -7.97 -10.21 5.42
C ILE A 84 -6.66 -9.76 4.77
N ASP A 85 -6.07 -8.67 5.27
CA ASP A 85 -4.82 -8.10 4.71
C ASP A 85 -3.64 -9.06 4.84
N GLN A 86 -3.47 -9.71 6.00
CA GLN A 86 -2.44 -10.72 6.24
C GLN A 86 -2.69 -12.00 5.44
N ALA A 87 -3.94 -12.48 5.36
CA ALA A 87 -4.28 -13.64 4.56
C ALA A 87 -3.98 -13.41 3.07
N LEU A 88 -4.26 -12.20 2.56
CA LEU A 88 -3.91 -11.82 1.20
C LEU A 88 -2.40 -11.76 0.98
N VAL A 89 -1.63 -11.20 1.92
CA VAL A 89 -0.16 -11.21 1.81
C VAL A 89 0.37 -12.63 1.71
N ASN A 90 -0.06 -13.53 2.60
CA ASN A 90 0.37 -14.93 2.57
C ASN A 90 0.01 -15.62 1.23
N GLU A 91 -1.18 -15.36 0.69
CA GLU A 91 -1.58 -15.88 -0.62
C GLU A 91 -0.65 -15.36 -1.73
N PHE A 92 -0.31 -14.06 -1.70
CA PHE A 92 0.59 -13.48 -2.69
C PHE A 92 2.04 -13.95 -2.55
N ASP A 93 2.52 -14.22 -1.34
CA ASP A 93 3.84 -14.82 -1.11
C ASP A 93 3.91 -16.24 -1.70
N VAL A 94 2.85 -17.04 -1.52
CA VAL A 94 2.74 -18.36 -2.17
C VAL A 94 2.70 -18.20 -3.69
N MET A 95 2.02 -17.19 -4.22
CA MET A 95 1.97 -16.93 -5.67
C MET A 95 3.30 -16.46 -6.25
N GLU A 96 4.12 -15.71 -5.52
CA GLU A 96 5.42 -15.25 -5.97
C GLU A 96 6.33 -16.43 -6.35
N THR A 97 6.19 -17.58 -5.66
CA THR A 97 6.92 -18.81 -6.02
C THR A 97 6.56 -19.37 -7.40
N LYS A 98 5.38 -19.02 -7.94
CA LYS A 98 4.83 -19.52 -9.21
C LYS A 98 4.80 -18.46 -10.31
N LEU A 99 4.75 -17.18 -9.97
CA LEU A 99 4.54 -16.07 -10.89
C LEU A 99 5.51 -14.94 -10.57
N SER A 100 6.28 -14.52 -11.57
CA SER A 100 7.28 -13.46 -11.41
C SER A 100 6.69 -12.04 -11.29
N THR A 101 5.47 -11.80 -11.79
CA THR A 101 4.81 -10.49 -11.72
C THR A 101 3.29 -10.58 -11.84
N ILE A 102 2.57 -9.72 -11.13
CA ILE A 102 1.12 -9.55 -11.24
C ILE A 102 0.78 -8.10 -11.64
N THR A 103 -0.23 -7.92 -12.49
CA THR A 103 -0.75 -6.59 -12.83
C THR A 103 -1.68 -6.08 -11.72
N ASP A 104 -1.88 -4.76 -11.61
CA ASP A 104 -2.83 -4.18 -10.64
C ASP A 104 -4.25 -4.74 -10.81
N TYR A 105 -4.67 -5.00 -12.05
CA TYR A 105 -5.97 -5.64 -12.34
C TYR A 105 -6.02 -7.08 -11.84
N GLY A 106 -4.97 -7.86 -12.08
CA GLY A 106 -4.84 -9.22 -11.57
C GLY A 106 -4.83 -9.27 -10.04
N LEU A 107 -4.12 -8.33 -9.40
CA LEU A 107 -4.08 -8.18 -7.95
C LEU A 107 -5.49 -7.93 -7.40
N MET A 108 -6.21 -6.93 -7.91
CA MET A 108 -7.57 -6.61 -7.46
C MET A 108 -8.53 -7.78 -7.67
N TYR A 109 -8.51 -8.40 -8.85
CA TYR A 109 -9.39 -9.53 -9.17
C TYR A 109 -9.13 -10.72 -8.24
N ARG A 110 -7.87 -11.11 -8.06
CA ARG A 110 -7.50 -12.23 -7.18
C ARG A 110 -7.82 -11.95 -5.73
N SER A 111 -7.56 -10.73 -5.25
CA SER A 111 -7.91 -10.38 -3.88
C SER A 111 -9.40 -10.43 -3.63
N LYS A 112 -10.22 -10.00 -4.61
CA LYS A 112 -11.66 -10.14 -4.54
C LYS A 112 -12.10 -11.62 -4.50
N ASP A 113 -11.63 -12.42 -5.45
CA ASP A 113 -11.93 -13.86 -5.53
C ASP A 113 -11.51 -14.62 -4.26
N PHE A 114 -10.32 -14.32 -3.73
CA PHE A 114 -9.83 -14.87 -2.47
C PHE A 114 -10.71 -14.46 -1.29
N CYS A 115 -11.13 -13.19 -1.23
CA CYS A 115 -12.00 -12.69 -0.16
C CYS A 115 -13.39 -13.31 -0.23
N ASP A 116 -13.97 -13.46 -1.43
CA ASP A 116 -15.28 -14.07 -1.63
C ASP A 116 -15.26 -15.56 -1.17
N LYS A 117 -14.16 -16.28 -1.43
CA LYS A 117 -13.99 -17.69 -1.05
C LYS A 117 -13.74 -17.91 0.44
N ASN A 118 -12.88 -17.10 1.05
CA ASN A 118 -12.41 -17.32 2.43
C ASN A 118 -13.17 -16.48 3.47
N PHE A 119 -13.78 -15.37 3.04
CA PHE A 119 -14.41 -14.38 3.90
C PHE A 119 -15.82 -13.98 3.41
N GLY A 120 -16.44 -14.77 2.53
CA GLY A 120 -17.74 -14.47 1.94
C GLY A 120 -18.91 -14.37 2.94
N SER A 121 -18.75 -14.91 4.14
CA SER A 121 -19.72 -14.77 5.24
C SER A 121 -19.69 -13.39 5.91
N LEU A 122 -18.65 -12.58 5.67
CA LEU A 122 -18.54 -11.24 6.23
C LEU A 122 -19.53 -10.27 5.58
N PRO A 123 -20.15 -9.36 6.35
CA PRO A 123 -20.96 -8.28 5.79
C PRO A 123 -20.16 -7.43 4.80
N ALA A 124 -20.80 -6.95 3.73
CA ALA A 124 -20.16 -6.11 2.71
C ALA A 124 -19.43 -4.87 3.28
N ALA A 125 -19.92 -4.31 4.40
CA ALA A 125 -19.29 -3.17 5.08
C ALA A 125 -17.93 -3.50 5.72
N MET A 126 -17.63 -4.77 5.98
CA MET A 126 -16.37 -5.26 6.54
C MET A 126 -15.42 -5.81 5.48
N GLN A 127 -15.84 -5.85 4.20
CA GLN A 127 -15.02 -6.28 3.10
C GLN A 127 -14.31 -5.09 2.43
N PRO A 128 -13.05 -5.24 2.00
CA PRO A 128 -12.38 -4.22 1.19
C PRO A 128 -13.07 -4.05 -0.17
N GLY A 129 -13.19 -2.83 -0.66
CA GLY A 129 -13.78 -2.58 -1.99
C GLY A 129 -12.87 -2.91 -3.18
N PHE A 130 -11.67 -3.47 -2.95
CA PHE A 130 -10.67 -3.87 -3.96
C PHE A 130 -10.47 -2.88 -5.13
N SER A 131 -10.50 -1.57 -4.84
CA SER A 131 -10.33 -0.51 -5.83
C SER A 131 -8.86 -0.27 -6.16
N LYS A 132 -8.59 0.53 -7.21
CA LYS A 132 -7.22 0.98 -7.54
C LYS A 132 -6.54 1.69 -6.36
N GLY A 133 -7.32 2.46 -5.59
CA GLY A 133 -6.81 3.13 -4.39
C GLY A 133 -6.47 2.16 -3.26
N TRP A 134 -7.23 1.07 -3.11
CA TRP A 134 -6.90 -0.02 -2.20
C TRP A 134 -5.61 -0.72 -2.64
N ALA A 135 -5.51 -1.11 -3.91
CA ALA A 135 -4.34 -1.80 -4.45
C ALA A 135 -3.05 -0.99 -4.25
N TYR A 136 -3.08 0.32 -4.52
CA TYR A 136 -1.96 1.22 -4.26
C TYR A 136 -1.53 1.21 -2.78
N ARG A 137 -2.49 1.28 -1.85
CA ARG A 137 -2.20 1.28 -0.40
C ARG A 137 -1.70 -0.08 0.07
N PHE A 138 -2.29 -1.17 -0.40
CA PHE A 138 -1.88 -2.54 -0.11
C PHE A 138 -0.41 -2.75 -0.49
N ARG A 139 -0.04 -2.40 -1.73
CA ARG A 139 1.35 -2.47 -2.18
C ARG A 139 2.30 -1.62 -1.34
N LYS A 140 1.91 -0.37 -1.06
CA LYS A 140 2.73 0.54 -0.26
C LYS A 140 2.91 0.06 1.17
N LEU A 141 1.89 -0.55 1.76
CA LEU A 141 1.92 -1.06 3.12
C LEU A 141 2.86 -2.27 3.23
N HIS A 142 2.81 -3.18 2.26
CA HIS A 142 3.56 -4.44 2.26
C HIS A 142 4.85 -4.41 1.45
N GLY A 143 5.26 -3.25 0.95
CA GLY A 143 6.52 -3.09 0.20
C GLY A 143 6.52 -3.73 -1.19
N ILE A 144 5.36 -4.06 -1.77
CA ILE A 144 5.25 -4.66 -3.10
C ILE A 144 5.62 -3.62 -4.16
N ARG A 145 6.64 -3.92 -4.96
CA ARG A 145 7.20 -3.00 -5.96
C ARG A 145 6.52 -3.17 -7.32
N CYS A 146 6.23 -2.05 -7.99
CA CYS A 146 5.84 -2.07 -9.39
C CYS A 146 7.10 -2.13 -10.26
N VAL A 147 7.15 -3.10 -11.18
CA VAL A 147 8.23 -3.26 -12.15
C VAL A 147 7.72 -2.92 -13.55
N ARG A 148 8.43 -2.04 -14.26
CA ARG A 148 8.14 -1.78 -15.67
C ARG A 148 8.83 -2.85 -16.51
N LYS A 149 8.04 -3.74 -17.12
CA LYS A 149 8.56 -4.65 -18.15
C LYS A 149 8.70 -3.86 -19.45
N GLN A 150 9.90 -3.84 -20.02
CA GLN A 150 10.08 -3.45 -21.42
C GLN A 150 9.71 -4.66 -22.28
N GLY A 151 9.04 -4.44 -23.41
CA GLY A 151 8.64 -5.52 -24.33
C GLY A 151 9.86 -6.32 -24.83
N GLU A 152 9.61 -7.49 -25.41
CA GLU A 152 10.65 -8.45 -25.85
C GLU A 152 11.72 -7.83 -26.76
N ALA A 153 11.38 -6.77 -27.48
CA ALA A 153 12.31 -5.98 -28.31
C ALA A 153 13.54 -5.44 -27.54
N ALA A 154 13.43 -5.21 -26.24
CA ALA A 154 14.53 -4.72 -25.41
C ALA A 154 15.44 -5.85 -24.87
N SER A 155 15.01 -7.11 -24.96
CA SER A 155 15.75 -8.28 -24.45
C SER A 155 16.71 -8.88 -25.48
N VAL A 156 16.60 -8.48 -26.76
CA VAL A 156 17.44 -9.01 -27.85
C VAL A 156 18.75 -8.24 -27.92
N LYS A 157 19.89 -8.95 -27.96
CA LYS A 157 21.20 -8.30 -28.15
C LYS A 157 21.22 -7.61 -29.51
N LYS A 158 21.77 -6.39 -29.58
CA LYS A 158 21.86 -5.63 -30.85
C LYS A 158 22.54 -6.42 -31.98
N ILE A 159 23.45 -7.34 -31.63
CA ILE A 159 24.14 -8.24 -32.56
C ILE A 159 23.16 -9.24 -33.20
N ASP A 160 22.25 -9.81 -32.40
CA ASP A 160 21.23 -10.76 -32.88
C ASP A 160 20.19 -10.06 -33.75
N VAL A 161 19.88 -8.79 -33.45
CA VAL A 161 19.03 -7.94 -34.32
C VAL A 161 19.69 -7.70 -35.68
N ALA A 162 21.00 -7.44 -35.71
CA ALA A 162 21.73 -7.23 -36.95
C ALA A 162 21.77 -8.51 -37.81
N GLN A 163 22.07 -9.66 -37.19
CA GLN A 163 22.02 -10.96 -37.89
C GLN A 163 20.62 -11.31 -38.37
N GLY A 164 19.59 -11.09 -37.55
CA GLY A 164 18.19 -11.30 -37.93
C GLY A 164 17.79 -10.46 -39.13
N ARG A 165 18.19 -9.18 -39.15
CA ARG A 165 17.97 -8.28 -40.30
C ARG A 165 18.68 -8.75 -41.56
N GLU A 166 19.93 -9.22 -41.45
CA GLU A 166 20.67 -9.72 -42.61
C GLU A 166 20.03 -11.00 -43.18
N ARG A 167 19.61 -11.93 -42.31
CA ARG A 167 18.90 -13.15 -42.72
C ARG A 167 17.57 -12.83 -43.39
N MET A 168 16.80 -11.88 -42.85
CA MET A 168 15.55 -11.43 -43.47
C MET A 168 15.78 -10.82 -44.85
N ARG A 169 16.81 -9.98 -45.01
CA ARG A 169 17.15 -9.39 -46.33
C ARG A 169 17.47 -10.46 -47.36
N LYS A 170 18.29 -11.46 -47.03
CA LYS A 170 18.61 -12.57 -47.94
C LYS A 170 17.38 -13.31 -48.45
N ILE A 171 16.32 -13.38 -47.62
CA ILE A 171 15.06 -14.02 -48.01
C ILE A 171 14.22 -13.06 -48.86
N THR A 172 14.10 -11.79 -48.46
CA THR A 172 13.29 -10.81 -49.20
C THR A 172 13.89 -10.41 -50.54
N ASP A 173 15.21 -10.45 -50.69
CA ASP A 173 15.91 -10.12 -51.95
C ASP A 173 15.61 -11.13 -53.08
N LEU A 174 15.06 -12.30 -52.75
CA LEU A 174 14.60 -13.30 -53.72
C LEU A 174 13.25 -12.94 -54.36
N TYR A 175 12.56 -11.94 -53.83
CA TYR A 175 11.24 -11.52 -54.27
C TYR A 175 11.25 -10.03 -54.64
N ASN A 176 10.42 -9.63 -55.60
CA ASN A 176 10.25 -8.21 -55.87
C ASN A 176 9.57 -7.53 -54.68
N LEU A 177 9.86 -6.25 -54.47
CA LEU A 177 9.24 -5.44 -53.41
C LEU A 177 7.70 -5.46 -53.45
N ARG A 178 7.11 -5.56 -54.65
CA ARG A 178 5.64 -5.65 -54.84
C ARG A 178 5.03 -6.98 -54.37
N ASP A 179 5.86 -8.00 -54.20
CA ASP A 179 5.49 -9.35 -53.77
C ASP A 179 5.92 -9.63 -52.33
N THR A 180 6.54 -8.66 -51.66
CA THR A 180 6.98 -8.74 -50.26
C THR A 180 5.95 -8.05 -49.36
N TYR A 181 5.14 -8.84 -48.66
CA TYR A 181 4.13 -8.33 -47.73
C TYR A 181 4.59 -8.51 -46.29
N ASN A 182 4.52 -7.45 -45.49
CA ASN A 182 4.72 -7.55 -44.05
C ASN A 182 3.42 -8.05 -43.41
N MET A 183 3.43 -9.30 -42.92
CA MET A 183 2.39 -9.85 -42.06
C MET A 183 2.81 -9.61 -40.61
N ASP A 184 2.78 -8.35 -40.17
CA ASP A 184 2.77 -8.08 -38.74
C ASP A 184 1.31 -7.99 -38.27
N GLU A 185 1.05 -8.48 -37.06
CA GLU A 185 -0.20 -8.17 -36.37
C GLU A 185 -0.16 -6.70 -35.96
N THR A 186 -0.34 -5.81 -36.94
CA THR A 186 -0.66 -4.42 -36.67
C THR A 186 -2.02 -4.42 -36.00
N SER A 187 -2.00 -4.46 -34.67
CA SER A 187 -3.20 -4.44 -33.84
C SER A 187 -3.99 -3.18 -34.21
N PHE A 188 -5.26 -3.35 -34.58
CA PHE A 188 -6.20 -2.25 -34.75
C PHE A 188 -6.28 -1.44 -33.45
N PHE A 189 -5.51 -0.36 -33.35
CA PHE A 189 -5.77 0.68 -32.37
C PHE A 189 -6.88 1.57 -32.94
N SER A 190 -8.13 1.20 -32.71
CA SER A 190 -9.22 2.17 -32.82
C SER A 190 -9.08 3.18 -31.67
N SER A 191 -8.59 4.37 -32.00
CA SER A 191 -8.74 5.52 -31.11
C SER A 191 -10.23 5.77 -30.88
N ARG A 192 -10.63 5.85 -29.62
CA ARG A 192 -11.85 6.58 -29.24
C ARG A 192 -11.68 8.06 -29.49
#